data_AF-A0A524LS18-F1
#
_entry.id   AF-A0A524LS18-F1
#
_cell.length_a   1.000
_cell.length_b   1.000
_cell.length_c   1.000
_cell.angle_alpha   90.00
_cell.angle_beta   90.00
_cell.angle_gamma   90.00
#
_symmetry.space_group_name_H-M   'P 1'
#
loop_
_entity.id
_entity.type
_entity.pdbx_description
1 polymer ?
#
loop_
_entity_poly.entity_id
_entity_poly.type
_entity_poly.pdbx_seq_one_letter_code
_entity_poly.pdbx_strand_id
1 'polypeptide(L)'
;MPDDPIIPEFMMYRPGLEESELEEVIGRLAVHARSTKDRFLQFTDVLLEYVGGGEWRNRSPAFLAMCAKACFLRGMYGYNQILAKDSQSLSCKGYAAAAYCRQSLDPRWLNNLRNISNQAWQAKDYITFAELSGQLASILKDLGYTDHAQVVASESIDKVTLATAQDSSIRTMVQAALLRPRIILAYIAGTTESGEEALIRLDSAHDTAMLLDHQLALNDIRYYRGMAFED
;
A
#
# COMPACT_ATOMS: atom_id res chain seq x y z
N MET A 1 -12.46 14.90 -5.91
CA MET A 1 -12.14 15.42 -7.26
C MET A 1 -12.40 14.28 -8.24
N PRO A 2 -13.48 14.32 -9.04
CA PRO A 2 -13.82 13.26 -9.99
C PRO A 2 -12.85 13.11 -11.17
N ASP A 3 -11.91 14.06 -11.34
CA ASP A 3 -11.10 14.19 -12.55
C ASP A 3 -9.63 13.74 -12.42
N ASP A 4 -9.18 13.30 -11.23
CA ASP A 4 -7.81 12.76 -11.12
C ASP A 4 -7.78 11.29 -11.61
N PRO A 5 -6.95 10.95 -12.62
CA PRO A 5 -6.81 9.58 -13.09
C PRO A 5 -6.25 8.63 -12.02
N ILE A 6 -5.48 9.15 -11.06
CA ILE A 6 -4.88 8.34 -10.00
C ILE A 6 -5.93 8.08 -8.93
N ILE A 7 -6.20 6.79 -8.68
CA ILE A 7 -7.16 6.38 -7.66
C ILE A 7 -6.60 6.61 -6.25
N PRO A 8 -7.45 6.76 -5.22
CA PRO A 8 -7.01 7.04 -3.85
C PRO A 8 -5.93 6.11 -3.30
N GLU A 9 -5.99 4.82 -3.63
CA GLU A 9 -5.00 3.80 -3.25
C GLU A 9 -3.58 4.11 -3.75
N PHE A 10 -3.44 4.91 -4.82
CA PHE A 10 -2.17 5.24 -5.48
C PHE A 10 -1.84 6.73 -5.41
N MET A 11 -2.70 7.53 -4.77
CA MET A 11 -2.58 8.99 -4.73
C MET A 11 -1.26 9.47 -4.13
N MET A 12 -0.63 8.66 -3.27
CA MET A 12 0.67 8.98 -2.68
C MET A 12 1.82 9.11 -3.69
N TYR A 13 1.66 8.53 -4.88
CA TYR A 13 2.66 8.60 -5.94
C TYR A 13 2.44 9.77 -6.89
N ARG A 14 1.24 10.39 -6.85
CA ARG A 14 0.82 11.47 -7.75
C ARG A 14 1.83 12.63 -7.89
N PRO A 15 2.51 13.10 -6.82
CA PRO A 15 3.45 14.22 -6.93
C PRO A 15 4.74 13.89 -7.68
N GLY A 16 5.11 12.61 -7.79
CA GLY A 16 6.35 12.18 -8.44
C GLY A 16 6.17 11.72 -9.89
N LEU A 17 4.95 11.80 -10.42
CA LEU A 17 4.63 11.41 -11.80
C LEU A 17 4.93 12.57 -12.76
N GLU A 18 5.45 12.21 -13.94
CA GLU A 18 5.57 13.16 -15.05
C GLU A 18 4.20 13.41 -15.69
N GLU A 19 4.01 14.59 -16.28
CA GLU A 19 2.75 14.95 -16.95
C GLU A 19 2.44 14.02 -18.14
N SER A 20 3.48 13.63 -18.90
CA SER A 20 3.39 12.64 -19.98
C SER A 20 2.88 11.29 -19.50
N GLU A 21 3.34 10.83 -18.31
CA GLU A 21 2.89 9.56 -17.73
C GLU A 21 1.41 9.61 -17.32
N LEU A 22 0.96 10.75 -16.81
CA LEU A 22 -0.45 10.97 -16.47
C LEU A 22 -1.33 11.00 -17.71
N GLU A 23 -0.91 11.70 -18.76
CA GLU A 23 -1.61 11.74 -20.04
C GLU A 23 -1.77 10.35 -20.65
N GLU A 24 -0.72 9.53 -20.62
CA GLU A 24 -0.80 8.17 -21.13
C GLU A 24 -1.73 7.28 -20.30
N VAL A 25 -1.68 7.39 -18.97
CA VAL A 25 -2.61 6.65 -18.08
C VAL A 25 -4.05 7.07 -18.34
N ILE A 26 -4.32 8.38 -18.49
CA ILE A 26 -5.64 8.89 -18.89
C ILE A 26 -6.07 8.29 -20.23
N GLY A 27 -5.18 8.33 -21.22
CA GLY A 27 -5.45 7.78 -22.56
C GLY A 27 -5.85 6.31 -22.52
N ARG A 28 -5.11 5.48 -21.77
CA ARG A 28 -5.43 4.05 -21.62
C ARG A 28 -6.71 3.81 -20.82
N LEU A 29 -6.95 4.57 -19.74
CA LEU A 29 -8.21 4.49 -18.99
C LEU A 29 -9.42 4.86 -19.86
N ALA A 30 -9.28 5.85 -20.74
CA ALA A 30 -10.34 6.28 -21.65
C ALA A 30 -10.75 5.18 -22.65
N VAL A 31 -9.80 4.34 -23.09
CA VAL A 31 -10.11 3.15 -23.92
C VAL A 31 -11.05 2.19 -23.18
N HIS A 32 -10.96 2.14 -21.86
CA HIS A 32 -11.79 1.32 -20.99
C HIS A 32 -13.02 2.02 -20.42
N ALA A 33 -13.35 3.25 -20.86
CA ALA A 33 -14.44 4.04 -20.28
C ALA A 33 -15.83 3.38 -20.33
N ARG A 34 -16.05 2.42 -21.25
CA ARG A 34 -17.30 1.64 -21.35
C ARG A 34 -17.26 0.30 -20.61
N SER A 35 -16.17 0.00 -19.91
CA SER A 35 -16.03 -1.24 -19.15
C SER A 35 -16.91 -1.22 -17.91
N THR A 36 -17.52 -2.37 -17.59
CA THR A 36 -18.26 -2.59 -16.35
C THR A 36 -17.35 -2.98 -15.18
N LYS A 37 -16.03 -3.06 -15.40
CA LYS A 37 -15.06 -3.37 -14.36
C LYS A 37 -15.05 -2.26 -13.30
N ASP A 38 -14.82 -2.62 -12.05
CA ASP A 38 -14.55 -1.66 -10.99
C ASP A 38 -13.29 -0.81 -11.29
N ARG A 39 -13.29 0.45 -10.83
CA ARG A 39 -12.22 1.44 -11.09
C ARG A 39 -10.85 0.95 -10.64
N PHE A 40 -10.75 0.25 -9.51
CA PHE A 40 -9.49 -0.32 -9.02
C PHE A 40 -8.93 -1.38 -9.97
N LEU A 41 -9.79 -2.26 -10.48
CA LEU A 41 -9.39 -3.30 -11.43
C LEU A 41 -8.95 -2.70 -12.75
N GLN A 42 -9.69 -1.73 -13.28
CA GLN A 42 -9.31 -1.03 -14.51
C GLN A 42 -7.96 -0.33 -14.37
N PHE A 43 -7.78 0.44 -13.29
CA PHE A 43 -6.54 1.18 -13.04
C PHE A 43 -5.34 0.25 -12.90
N THR A 44 -5.48 -0.82 -12.11
CA THR A 44 -4.38 -1.78 -11.94
C THR A 44 -4.13 -2.62 -13.19
N ASP A 45 -5.13 -2.92 -14.02
CA ASP A 45 -4.93 -3.58 -15.33
C ASP A 45 -4.05 -2.70 -16.24
N VAL A 46 -4.34 -1.40 -16.34
CA VAL A 46 -3.51 -0.45 -17.11
C VAL A 46 -2.06 -0.48 -16.64
N LEU A 47 -1.81 -0.43 -15.33
CA LEU A 47 -0.45 -0.48 -14.78
C LEU A 47 0.26 -1.82 -15.05
N LEU A 48 -0.48 -2.93 -15.05
CA LEU A 48 0.07 -4.25 -15.35
C LEU A 48 0.45 -4.39 -16.83
N GLU A 49 -0.30 -3.78 -17.74
CA GLU A 49 0.03 -3.75 -19.17
C GLU A 49 1.38 -3.08 -19.43
N TYR A 50 1.68 -1.97 -18.75
CA TYR A 50 3.01 -1.34 -18.83
C TYR A 50 4.13 -2.31 -18.45
N VAL A 51 3.91 -3.11 -17.41
CA VAL A 51 4.91 -4.09 -16.96
C VAL A 51 5.06 -5.23 -17.97
N GLY A 52 3.94 -5.79 -18.44
CA GLY A 52 3.91 -6.87 -19.42
C GLY A 52 4.49 -6.47 -20.79
N GLY A 53 4.29 -5.22 -21.21
CA GLY A 53 4.83 -4.65 -22.44
C GLY A 53 6.28 -4.17 -22.35
N GLY A 54 6.86 -4.11 -21.14
CA GLY A 54 8.22 -3.59 -20.92
C GLY A 54 8.34 -2.06 -21.00
N GLU A 55 7.23 -1.34 -21.13
CA GLU A 55 7.14 0.11 -21.29
C GLU A 55 7.43 0.90 -20.00
N TRP A 56 7.71 0.20 -18.90
CA TRP A 56 8.01 0.75 -17.58
C TRP A 56 9.48 1.20 -17.42
N ARG A 57 10.42 0.68 -18.22
CA ARG A 57 11.87 0.79 -17.95
C ARG A 57 12.43 2.22 -17.89
N ASN A 58 11.78 3.17 -18.56
CA ASN A 58 12.22 4.56 -18.63
C ASN A 58 11.24 5.52 -17.93
N ARG A 59 10.48 5.02 -16.95
CA ARG A 59 9.46 5.77 -16.23
C ARG A 59 9.99 6.31 -14.91
N SER A 60 9.29 7.31 -14.38
CA SER A 60 9.61 7.95 -13.11
C SER A 60 9.59 6.93 -11.95
N PRO A 61 10.38 7.17 -10.88
CA PRO A 61 10.35 6.30 -9.70
C PRO A 61 8.96 6.13 -9.08
N ALA A 62 8.10 7.16 -9.17
CA ALA A 62 6.73 7.12 -8.70
C ALA A 62 5.87 6.20 -9.56
N PHE A 63 6.01 6.27 -10.89
CA PHE A 63 5.31 5.37 -11.80
C PHE A 63 5.71 3.91 -11.56
N LEU A 64 7.02 3.67 -11.39
CA LEU A 64 7.54 2.34 -11.05
C LEU A 64 6.99 1.82 -9.72
N ALA A 65 6.84 2.70 -8.72
CA ALA A 65 6.23 2.36 -7.44
C ALA A 65 4.75 2.00 -7.59
N MET A 66 3.99 2.74 -8.42
CA MET A 66 2.61 2.37 -8.76
C MET A 66 2.55 0.99 -9.43
N CYS A 67 3.38 0.73 -10.44
CA CYS A 67 3.44 -0.57 -11.09
C CYS A 67 3.76 -1.68 -10.08
N ALA A 68 4.73 -1.48 -9.19
CA ALA A 68 5.10 -2.46 -8.18
C ALA A 68 3.96 -2.73 -7.18
N LYS A 69 3.29 -1.68 -6.70
CA LYS A 69 2.13 -1.80 -5.82
C LYS A 69 0.98 -2.54 -6.52
N ALA A 70 0.67 -2.18 -7.77
CA ALA A 70 -0.37 -2.85 -8.56
C ALA A 70 -0.06 -4.34 -8.77
N CYS A 71 1.19 -4.68 -9.10
CA CYS A 71 1.62 -6.07 -9.22
C CYS A 71 1.41 -6.85 -7.92
N PHE A 72 1.79 -6.26 -6.79
CA PHE A 72 1.64 -6.89 -5.48
C PHE A 72 0.17 -7.11 -5.12
N LEU A 73 -0.67 -6.07 -5.26
CA LEU A 73 -2.09 -6.12 -4.95
C LEU A 73 -2.86 -7.10 -5.84
N ARG A 74 -2.40 -7.30 -7.08
CA ARG A 74 -3.00 -8.23 -8.05
C ARG A 74 -2.40 -9.63 -8.02
N GLY A 75 -1.46 -9.92 -7.12
CA GLY A 75 -0.80 -11.23 -7.02
C GLY A 75 0.14 -11.54 -8.19
N MET A 76 0.52 -10.55 -8.99
CA MET A 76 1.42 -10.66 -10.14
C MET A 76 2.89 -10.65 -9.68
N TYR A 77 3.22 -11.54 -8.75
CA TYR A 77 4.50 -11.50 -8.04
C TYR A 77 5.73 -11.66 -8.94
N GLY A 78 5.64 -12.37 -10.06
CA GLY A 78 6.71 -12.43 -11.06
C GLY A 78 7.06 -11.05 -11.62
N TYR A 79 6.07 -10.17 -11.79
CA TYR A 79 6.29 -8.79 -12.23
C TYR A 79 6.97 -7.95 -11.15
N ASN A 80 6.66 -8.16 -9.86
CA ASN A 80 7.39 -7.51 -8.78
C ASN A 80 8.89 -7.83 -8.82
N GLN A 81 9.26 -9.09 -9.13
CA GLN A 81 10.66 -9.51 -9.23
C GLN A 81 11.38 -8.84 -10.41
N ILE A 82 10.70 -8.72 -11.55
CA ILE A 82 11.20 -8.01 -12.73
C ILE A 82 11.45 -6.53 -12.40
N LEU A 83 10.46 -5.85 -11.82
CA LEU A 83 10.56 -4.44 -11.46
C LEU A 83 11.67 -4.16 -10.45
N ALA A 84 11.82 -5.01 -9.42
CA ALA A 84 12.84 -4.82 -8.39
C ALA A 84 14.26 -5.06 -8.89
N LYS A 85 14.45 -5.91 -9.91
CA LYS A 85 15.78 -6.22 -10.46
C LYS A 85 16.38 -5.02 -11.20
N ASP A 86 15.57 -4.33 -12.00
CA ASP A 86 16.08 -3.26 -12.88
C ASP A 86 15.81 -1.84 -12.33
N SER A 87 15.12 -1.72 -11.19
CA SER A 87 14.80 -0.42 -10.56
C SER A 87 15.63 -0.14 -9.30
N GLN A 88 16.01 1.12 -9.10
CA GLN A 88 16.57 1.59 -7.83
C GLN A 88 15.51 1.99 -6.80
N SER A 89 14.23 2.04 -7.17
CA SER A 89 13.13 2.41 -6.30
C SER A 89 13.01 1.47 -5.09
N LEU A 90 13.02 2.06 -3.89
CA LEU A 90 12.81 1.33 -2.64
C LEU A 90 11.41 0.70 -2.59
N SER A 91 10.39 1.35 -3.16
CA SER A 91 9.04 0.79 -3.24
C SER A 91 9.03 -0.47 -4.12
N CYS A 92 9.72 -0.48 -5.28
CA CYS A 92 9.82 -1.67 -6.13
C CYS A 92 10.49 -2.84 -5.38
N LYS A 93 11.65 -2.58 -4.76
CA LYS A 93 12.37 -3.58 -3.95
C LYS A 93 11.52 -4.09 -2.78
N GLY A 94 10.84 -3.18 -2.10
CA GLY A 94 9.98 -3.47 -0.95
C GLY A 94 8.79 -4.35 -1.32
N TYR A 95 8.04 -3.99 -2.37
CA TYR A 95 6.92 -4.82 -2.84
C TYR A 95 7.38 -6.18 -3.38
N ALA A 96 8.57 -6.28 -3.96
CA ALA A 96 9.14 -7.58 -4.32
C ALA A 96 9.47 -8.43 -3.09
N ALA A 97 10.09 -7.86 -2.06
CA ALA A 97 10.34 -8.56 -0.80
C ALA A 97 9.01 -9.00 -0.14
N ALA A 98 8.00 -8.14 -0.13
CA ALA A 98 6.66 -8.47 0.37
C ALA A 98 6.00 -9.60 -0.44
N ALA A 99 6.09 -9.56 -1.76
CA ALA A 99 5.59 -10.62 -2.65
C ALA A 99 6.27 -11.96 -2.35
N TYR A 100 7.60 -11.97 -2.20
CA TYR A 100 8.34 -13.18 -1.86
C TYR A 100 7.98 -13.74 -0.49
N CYS A 101 7.73 -12.88 0.51
CA CYS A 101 7.24 -13.34 1.81
C CYS A 101 5.92 -14.11 1.65
N ARG A 102 4.97 -13.59 0.86
CA ARG A 102 3.67 -14.23 0.62
C ARG A 102 3.77 -15.50 -0.24
N GLN A 103 4.75 -15.61 -1.14
CA GLN A 103 4.94 -16.79 -1.99
C GLN A 103 5.68 -17.95 -1.30
N SER A 104 6.76 -17.64 -0.59
CA SER A 104 7.74 -18.65 -0.17
C SER A 104 7.72 -18.95 1.32
N LEU A 105 7.13 -18.05 2.13
CA LEU A 105 7.20 -18.09 3.60
C LEU A 105 8.64 -18.15 4.14
N ASP A 106 9.66 -17.82 3.33
CA ASP A 106 11.06 -17.83 3.74
C ASP A 106 11.35 -16.59 4.62
N PRO A 107 11.80 -16.79 5.88
CA PRO A 107 12.08 -15.69 6.81
C PRO A 107 13.12 -14.68 6.33
N ARG A 108 13.99 -15.04 5.37
CA ARG A 108 14.95 -14.10 4.78
C ARG A 108 14.26 -12.93 4.10
N TRP A 109 13.10 -13.15 3.50
CA TRP A 109 12.34 -12.09 2.85
C TRP A 109 11.72 -11.11 3.84
N LEU A 110 11.36 -11.57 5.06
CA LEU A 110 10.92 -10.67 6.14
C LEU A 110 12.05 -9.72 6.54
N ASN A 111 13.27 -10.25 6.70
CA ASN A 111 14.44 -9.44 7.01
C ASN A 111 14.76 -8.45 5.89
N ASN A 112 14.65 -8.88 4.63
CA ASN A 112 14.82 -7.99 3.48
C ASN A 112 13.78 -6.86 3.45
N LEU A 113 12.49 -7.18 3.63
CA LEU A 113 11.43 -6.18 3.68
C LEU A 113 11.67 -5.19 4.83
N ARG A 114 12.02 -5.68 6.02
CA ARG A 114 12.37 -4.82 7.17
C ARG A 114 13.54 -3.90 6.88
N ASN A 115 14.60 -4.42 6.25
CA ASN A 115 15.77 -3.62 5.88
C ASN A 115 15.41 -2.54 4.85
N ILE A 116 14.58 -2.85 3.86
CA ILE A 116 14.13 -1.88 2.85
C ILE A 116 13.25 -0.81 3.48
N SER A 117 12.31 -1.17 4.37
CA SER A 117 11.54 -0.19 5.13
C SER A 117 12.46 0.74 5.93
N ASN A 118 13.46 0.20 6.63
CA ASN A 118 14.43 1.01 7.37
C ASN A 118 15.25 1.93 6.46
N GLN A 119 15.60 1.50 5.24
CA GLN A 119 16.25 2.35 4.25
C GLN A 119 15.34 3.49 3.79
N ALA A 120 14.04 3.24 3.59
CA ALA A 120 13.06 4.29 3.26
C ALA A 120 12.97 5.33 4.39
N TRP A 121 12.96 4.88 5.64
CA TRP A 121 13.03 5.79 6.80
C TRP A 121 14.30 6.64 6.81
N GLN A 122 15.46 6.03 6.61
CA GLN A 122 16.75 6.74 6.55
C GLN A 122 16.82 7.75 5.41
N ALA A 123 16.19 7.43 4.27
CA ALA A 123 16.07 8.33 3.12
C ALA A 123 15.01 9.44 3.32
N LYS A 124 14.31 9.46 4.46
CA LYS A 124 13.16 10.35 4.75
C LYS A 124 12.00 10.19 3.77
N ASP A 125 11.90 9.02 3.14
CA ASP A 125 10.74 8.64 2.33
C ASP A 125 9.65 8.04 3.25
N TYR A 126 8.96 8.95 3.95
CA TYR A 126 8.01 8.59 5.00
C TYR A 126 6.78 7.85 4.48
N ILE A 127 6.37 8.13 3.23
CA ILE A 127 5.25 7.45 2.59
C ILE A 127 5.63 6.01 2.27
N THR A 128 6.76 5.78 1.60
CA THR A 128 7.23 4.41 1.30
C THR A 128 7.49 3.64 2.60
N PHE A 129 8.07 4.28 3.62
CA PHE A 129 8.24 3.65 4.93
C PHE A 129 6.91 3.22 5.54
N ALA A 130 5.89 4.10 5.57
CA ALA A 130 4.57 3.79 6.10
C ALA A 130 3.92 2.61 5.37
N GLU A 131 3.95 2.63 4.03
CA GLU A 131 3.36 1.57 3.20
C GLU A 131 4.03 0.22 3.41
N LEU A 132 5.36 0.17 3.30
CA LEU A 132 6.10 -1.08 3.43
C LEU A 132 6.02 -1.64 4.86
N SER A 133 5.93 -0.77 5.87
CA SER A 133 5.70 -1.18 7.25
C SER A 133 4.30 -1.76 7.45
N GLY A 134 3.27 -1.20 6.79
CA GLY A 134 1.94 -1.79 6.75
C GLY A 134 1.91 -3.17 6.10
N GLN A 135 2.66 -3.37 5.01
CA GLN A 135 2.78 -4.69 4.38
C GLN A 135 3.55 -5.67 5.27
N LEU A 136 4.64 -5.23 5.89
CA LEU A 136 5.42 -6.05 6.83
C LEU A 136 4.56 -6.49 8.02
N ALA A 137 3.83 -5.58 8.65
CA ALA A 137 2.93 -5.90 9.76
C ALA A 137 1.84 -6.88 9.34
N SER A 138 1.23 -6.67 8.17
CA SER A 138 0.24 -7.60 7.63
C SER A 138 0.80 -9.00 7.40
N ILE A 139 2.00 -9.11 6.82
CA ILE A 139 2.65 -10.40 6.58
C ILE A 139 3.05 -11.07 7.91
N LEU A 140 3.62 -10.33 8.87
CA LEU A 140 3.96 -10.85 10.19
C LEU A 140 2.72 -11.41 10.89
N LYS A 141 1.59 -10.71 10.81
CA LYS A 141 0.30 -11.17 11.33
C LYS A 141 -0.19 -12.43 10.62
N ASP A 142 -0.10 -12.48 9.29
CA ASP A 142 -0.49 -13.67 8.50
C ASP A 142 0.38 -14.89 8.85
N LEU A 143 1.63 -14.68 9.29
CA LEU A 143 2.56 -15.72 9.73
C LEU A 143 2.47 -16.08 11.23
N GLY A 144 1.57 -15.44 11.99
CA GLY A 144 1.39 -15.70 13.42
C GLY A 144 2.35 -14.95 14.35
N TYR A 145 3.16 -14.02 13.84
CA TYR A 145 4.05 -13.16 14.65
C TYR A 145 3.31 -11.90 15.11
N THR A 146 2.22 -12.07 15.85
CA THR A 146 1.31 -10.98 16.25
C THR A 146 2.01 -9.86 17.02
N ASP A 147 2.83 -10.19 18.03
CA ASP A 147 3.56 -9.18 18.83
C ASP A 147 4.48 -8.33 17.95
N HIS A 148 5.20 -8.95 17.01
CA HIS A 148 6.06 -8.23 16.08
C HIS A 148 5.24 -7.38 15.09
N ALA A 149 4.10 -7.87 14.62
CA ALA A 149 3.19 -7.10 13.77
C ALA A 149 2.67 -5.85 14.49
N GLN A 150 2.31 -5.97 15.77
CA GLN A 150 1.87 -4.87 16.62
C GLN A 150 2.98 -3.82 16.76
N VAL A 151 4.20 -4.24 17.10
CA VAL A 151 5.36 -3.34 17.23
C VAL A 151 5.61 -2.58 15.93
N VAL A 152 5.68 -3.27 14.79
CA VAL A 152 5.94 -2.64 13.48
C VAL A 152 4.85 -1.65 13.10
N ALA A 153 3.57 -2.01 13.30
CA ALA A 153 2.46 -1.13 12.93
C ALA A 153 2.40 0.12 13.83
N SER A 154 2.53 -0.04 15.15
CA SER A 154 2.54 1.07 16.11
C SER A 154 3.74 2.00 15.87
N GLU A 155 4.95 1.44 15.75
CA GLU A 155 6.16 2.22 15.51
C GLU A 155 6.07 3.03 14.22
N SER A 156 5.51 2.45 13.15
CA SER A 156 5.30 3.14 11.88
C SER A 156 4.36 4.34 12.04
N ILE A 157 3.22 4.15 12.70
CA ILE A 157 2.24 5.22 12.95
C ILE A 157 2.89 6.35 13.76
N ASP A 158 3.54 6.02 14.86
CA ASP A 158 4.13 7.02 15.77
C ASP A 158 5.24 7.80 15.08
N LYS A 159 6.20 7.11 14.45
CA LYS A 159 7.34 7.73 13.78
C LYS A 159 6.91 8.65 12.63
N VAL A 160 6.02 8.17 11.77
CA VAL A 160 5.59 8.93 10.60
C VAL A 160 4.72 10.10 11.02
N THR A 161 3.79 9.91 11.95
CA THR A 161 2.94 10.99 12.45
C THR A 161 3.78 12.10 13.08
N LEU A 162 4.78 11.74 13.90
CA LEU A 162 5.67 12.71 14.52
C LEU A 162 6.54 13.45 13.49
N ALA A 163 7.17 12.73 12.56
CA ALA A 163 8.08 13.31 11.57
C ALA A 163 7.36 14.22 10.56
N THR A 164 6.07 13.97 10.32
CA THR A 164 5.28 14.69 9.29
C THR A 164 4.24 15.65 9.88
N ALA A 165 4.19 15.81 11.22
CA ALA A 165 3.18 16.61 11.90
C ALA A 165 3.04 18.05 11.36
N GLN A 166 4.18 18.66 11.00
CA GLN A 166 4.24 20.03 10.49
C GLN A 166 4.22 20.11 8.95
N ASP A 167 4.30 18.98 8.25
CA ASP A 167 4.28 18.95 6.79
C ASP A 167 2.85 18.74 6.28
N SER A 168 2.16 19.86 6.03
CA SER A 168 0.81 19.81 5.48
C SER A 168 0.76 19.30 4.04
N SER A 169 1.87 19.33 3.30
CA SER A 169 1.89 18.97 1.88
C SER A 169 1.75 17.47 1.63
N ILE A 170 2.27 16.65 2.56
CA ILE A 170 2.22 15.18 2.46
C ILE A 170 1.17 14.54 3.35
N ARG A 171 0.48 15.31 4.19
CA ARG A 171 -0.42 14.82 5.23
C ARG A 171 -1.44 13.82 4.71
N THR A 172 -2.16 14.14 3.65
CA THR A 172 -3.19 13.26 3.06
C THR A 172 -2.59 11.93 2.59
N MET A 173 -1.43 11.98 1.94
CA MET A 173 -0.72 10.79 1.44
C MET A 173 -0.22 9.91 2.59
N VAL A 174 0.30 10.53 3.65
CA VAL A 174 0.69 9.85 4.88
C VAL A 174 -0.52 9.17 5.54
N GLN A 175 -1.66 9.86 5.65
CA GLN A 175 -2.87 9.27 6.22
C GLN A 175 -3.34 8.05 5.41
N ALA A 176 -3.29 8.14 4.07
CA ALA A 176 -3.59 7.01 3.20
C ALA A 176 -2.62 5.83 3.42
N ALA A 177 -1.31 6.09 3.45
CA ALA A 177 -0.29 5.06 3.66
C ALA A 177 -0.39 4.38 5.05
N LEU A 178 -0.84 5.12 6.07
CA LEU A 178 -1.02 4.62 7.44
C LEU A 178 -2.34 3.88 7.66
N LEU A 179 -3.26 3.83 6.70
CA LEU A 179 -4.51 3.06 6.84
C LEU A 179 -4.23 1.58 7.11
N ARG A 180 -3.34 0.95 6.34
CA ARG A 180 -3.03 -0.49 6.51
C ARG A 180 -2.47 -0.80 7.91
N PRO A 181 -1.44 -0.09 8.43
CA PRO A 181 -1.00 -0.25 9.83
C PRO A 181 -2.13 -0.12 10.85
N ARG A 182 -3.01 0.89 10.71
CA ARG A 182 -4.12 1.12 11.66
C ARG A 182 -5.12 -0.01 11.65
N ILE A 183 -5.49 -0.49 10.46
CA ILE A 183 -6.42 -1.60 10.31
C ILE A 183 -5.80 -2.89 10.90
N ILE A 184 -4.50 -3.13 10.70
CA ILE A 184 -3.81 -4.29 11.32
C ILE A 184 -3.82 -4.19 12.84
N LEU A 185 -3.57 -3.01 13.43
CA LEU A 185 -3.66 -2.84 14.89
C LEU A 185 -5.07 -3.08 15.42
N ALA A 186 -6.10 -2.59 14.72
CA ALA A 186 -7.49 -2.89 15.04
C ALA A 186 -7.76 -4.40 15.04
N TYR A 187 -7.27 -5.11 14.00
CA TYR A 187 -7.43 -6.55 13.90
C TYR A 187 -6.73 -7.29 15.03
N ILE A 188 -5.50 -6.89 15.39
CA ILE A 188 -4.76 -7.46 16.51
C ILE A 188 -5.53 -7.24 17.82
N ALA A 189 -5.93 -6.00 18.12
CA ALA A 189 -6.67 -5.65 19.34
C ALA A 189 -7.93 -6.51 19.53
N GLY A 190 -8.65 -6.80 18.44
CA GLY A 190 -9.87 -7.64 18.50
C GLY A 190 -9.58 -9.11 18.84
N THR A 191 -8.37 -9.59 18.55
CA THR A 191 -7.96 -10.97 18.83
C THR A 191 -7.21 -11.14 20.15
N THR A 192 -6.59 -10.09 20.69
CA THR A 192 -5.66 -10.21 21.84
C THR A 192 -5.98 -9.31 23.04
N GLU A 193 -6.74 -8.24 22.86
CA GLU A 193 -6.94 -7.21 23.90
C GLU A 193 -8.42 -7.06 24.28
N SER A 194 -9.18 -6.38 23.43
CA SER A 194 -10.59 -6.05 23.67
C SER A 194 -11.31 -5.82 22.35
N GLY A 195 -12.47 -6.47 22.18
CA GLY A 195 -13.34 -6.24 21.03
C GLY A 195 -13.83 -4.79 20.94
N GLU A 196 -14.02 -4.11 22.07
CA GLU A 196 -14.43 -2.69 22.10
C GLU A 196 -13.32 -1.78 21.57
N GLU A 197 -12.07 -2.02 21.98
CA GLU A 197 -10.92 -1.25 21.49
C GLU A 197 -10.72 -1.47 19.97
N ALA A 198 -10.92 -2.70 19.51
CA ALA A 198 -10.86 -3.03 18.10
C ALA A 198 -11.91 -2.26 17.28
N LEU A 199 -13.16 -2.17 17.78
CA LEU A 199 -14.23 -1.41 17.13
C LEU A 199 -13.89 0.07 17.05
N ILE A 200 -13.44 0.69 18.14
CA ILE A 200 -13.04 2.10 18.17
C ILE A 200 -11.92 2.37 17.14
N ARG A 201 -10.91 1.51 17.09
CA ARG A 201 -9.80 1.61 16.12
C ARG A 201 -10.30 1.44 14.68
N LEU A 202 -11.23 0.51 14.43
CA LEU A 202 -11.83 0.29 13.10
C LEU A 202 -12.71 1.47 12.66
N ASP A 203 -13.50 2.06 13.56
CA ASP A 203 -14.32 3.24 13.27
C ASP A 203 -13.43 4.42 12.88
N SER A 204 -12.36 4.67 13.65
CA SER A 204 -11.40 5.73 13.32
C SER A 204 -10.74 5.52 11.95
N ALA A 205 -10.35 4.27 11.63
CA ALA A 205 -9.80 3.93 10.32
C ALA A 205 -10.85 4.05 9.20
N HIS A 206 -12.11 3.71 9.49
CA HIS A 206 -13.23 3.81 8.56
C HIS A 206 -13.52 5.25 8.19
N ASP A 207 -13.61 6.15 9.16
CA ASP A 207 -13.82 7.58 8.92
C ASP A 207 -12.71 8.17 8.05
N THR A 208 -11.46 7.79 8.32
CA THR A 208 -10.31 8.20 7.50
C THR A 208 -10.41 7.64 6.08
N ALA A 209 -10.75 6.36 5.92
CA ALA A 209 -10.87 5.73 4.61
C ALA A 209 -12.04 6.31 3.80
N MET A 210 -13.16 6.64 4.45
CA MET A 210 -14.32 7.31 3.84
C MET A 210 -13.97 8.72 3.37
N LEU A 211 -13.27 9.51 4.20
CA LEU A 211 -12.81 10.84 3.84
C LEU A 211 -11.88 10.83 2.62
N LEU A 212 -11.05 9.79 2.51
CA LEU A 212 -10.09 9.62 1.42
C LEU A 212 -10.66 8.89 0.20
N ASP A 213 -11.91 8.41 0.26
CA ASP A 213 -12.50 7.51 -0.76
C ASP A 213 -11.64 6.26 -1.05
N HIS A 214 -10.97 5.73 -0.02
CA HIS A 214 -10.01 4.63 -0.15
C HIS A 214 -10.70 3.26 -0.10
N GLN A 215 -11.24 2.83 -1.24
CA GLN A 215 -12.05 1.62 -1.40
C GLN A 215 -11.37 0.33 -0.93
N LEU A 216 -10.07 0.15 -1.17
CA LEU A 216 -9.35 -1.04 -0.70
C LEU A 216 -9.35 -1.13 0.84
N ALA A 217 -9.13 0.01 1.53
CA ALA A 217 -9.15 0.06 2.99
C ALA A 217 -10.57 -0.14 3.54
N LEU A 218 -11.58 0.43 2.88
CA LEU A 218 -12.99 0.19 3.25
C LEU A 218 -13.37 -1.29 3.15
N ASN A 219 -12.88 -1.98 2.12
CA ASN A 219 -13.11 -3.42 1.94
C ASN A 219 -12.34 -4.25 2.98
N ASP A 220 -11.09 -3.92 3.28
CA ASP A 220 -10.32 -4.56 4.37
C ASP A 220 -11.07 -4.42 5.72
N ILE A 221 -11.56 -3.22 6.03
CA ILE A 221 -12.35 -2.95 7.25
C ILE A 221 -13.64 -3.76 7.29
N ARG A 222 -14.39 -3.80 6.19
CA ARG A 222 -15.63 -4.61 6.09
C ARG A 222 -15.34 -6.09 6.30
N TYR A 223 -14.31 -6.61 5.64
CA TYR A 223 -13.88 -7.99 5.81
C TYR A 223 -13.52 -8.31 7.26
N TYR A 224 -12.74 -7.44 7.93
CA TYR A 224 -12.39 -7.66 9.32
C TYR A 224 -13.59 -7.56 10.27
N ARG A 225 -14.55 -6.68 9.99
CA ARG A 225 -15.80 -6.63 10.77
C ARG A 225 -16.58 -7.93 10.65
N GLY A 226 -16.74 -8.46 9.43
CA GLY A 226 -17.38 -9.76 9.21
C GLY A 226 -16.66 -10.90 9.93
N MET A 227 -15.33 -10.94 9.85
CA MET A 227 -14.54 -11.99 10.50
C MET A 227 -14.52 -11.94 12.03
N ALA A 228 -14.62 -10.75 12.62
CA ALA A 228 -14.43 -10.55 14.06
C ALA A 228 -15.75 -10.42 14.85
N PHE A 229 -16.86 -10.08 14.19
CA PHE A 229 -18.11 -9.68 14.87
C PHE A 229 -19.39 -10.25 14.25
N GLU A 230 -19.34 -11.07 13.20
CA GLU A 230 -20.50 -11.87 12.79
C GLU A 230 -20.46 -13.22 13.52
N ASP A 231 -21.49 -13.47 14.34
CA ASP A 231 -21.80 -14.76 15.00
C ASP A 231 -22.44 -15.77 14.03
#